data_AF-A0A1G5AKW5-F1
#
_entry.id   AF-A0A1G5AKW5-F1
#
_cell.length_a   1.000
_cell.length_b   1.000
_cell.length_c   1.000
_cell.angle_alpha   90.00
_cell.angle_beta   90.00
_cell.angle_gamma   90.00
#
_symmetry.space_group_name_H-M   'P 1'
#
loop_
_entity.id
_entity.type
_entity.pdbx_description
1 polymer ?
#
loop_
_entity_poly.entity_id
_entity_poly.type
_entity_poly.pdbx_seq_one_letter_code
_entity_poly.pdbx_strand_id
1 'polypeptide(L)' 'HVHMLLEVDPQFGIHKAVKSFKGYTSRILRQEFPYLKTKMPTLWTNSYFVSTVGGAPLETVKQYIENQKTSQRQKDKMG' A
#
# COMPACT_ATOMS: atom_id res chain seq x y z
N HIS A 1 -13.15 -4.86 13.28
CA HIS A 1 -12.14 -4.07 12.54
C HIS A 1 -10.91 -4.95 12.35
N VAL A 2 -10.06 -4.68 11.36
CA VAL A 2 -8.82 -5.46 11.10
C VAL A 2 -7.68 -4.46 10.92
N HIS A 3 -6.55 -4.71 11.58
CA HIS A 3 -5.33 -3.92 11.46
C HIS A 3 -4.32 -4.70 10.61
N MET A 4 -3.73 -4.04 9.62
CA MET A 4 -2.74 -4.64 8.74
C MET A 4 -1.54 -3.70 8.62
N LEU A 5 -0.34 -4.24 8.78
CA LEU A 5 0.90 -3.56 8.41
C LEU A 5 1.26 -4.01 6.99
N LEU A 6 1.31 -3.08 6.05
CA LEU A 6 1.47 -3.35 4.62
C LEU A 6 2.56 -2.48 4.04
N GLU A 7 3.40 -3.08 3.19
CA GLU A 7 4.23 -2.36 2.24
C GLU A 7 3.50 -2.32 0.90
N VAL A 8 3.33 -1.13 0.31
CA VAL A 8 2.59 -0.95 -0.93
C VAL A 8 3.42 -0.11 -1.87
N ASP A 9 3.57 -0.59 -3.11
CA ASP A 9 4.21 0.17 -4.18
C ASP A 9 3.54 1.56 -4.33
N PRO A 10 4.30 2.66 -4.23
CA PRO A 10 3.76 4.01 -4.37
C PRO A 10 3.00 4.24 -5.69
N GLN A 11 3.43 3.62 -6.80
CA GLN A 11 2.77 3.74 -8.11
C GLN A 11 1.45 2.97 -8.18
N PHE A 12 1.32 1.90 -7.39
CA PHE A 12 0.06 1.17 -7.28
C PHE A 12 -0.98 1.98 -6.51
N GLY A 13 -0.56 2.53 -5.36
CA GLY A 13 -1.37 3.38 -4.50
C GLY A 13 -2.22 2.63 -3.48
N ILE A 14 -2.17 3.09 -2.21
CA ILE A 14 -2.82 2.43 -1.06
C ILE A 14 -4.34 2.23 -1.22
N HIS A 15 -5.02 3.17 -1.90
CA HIS A 15 -6.45 3.07 -2.13
C HIS A 15 -6.84 1.85 -2.97
N LYS A 16 -6.01 1.46 -3.96
CA LYS A 16 -6.25 0.27 -4.79
C LYS A 16 -6.03 -0.98 -3.95
N ALA A 17 -4.98 -1.03 -3.13
CA ALA A 17 -4.73 -2.14 -2.23
C ALA A 17 -5.92 -2.37 -1.30
N VAL A 18 -6.37 -1.34 -0.59
CA VAL A 18 -7.50 -1.42 0.35
C VAL A 18 -8.80 -1.83 -0.37
N LYS A 19 -9.06 -1.28 -1.56
CA LYS A 19 -10.24 -1.65 -2.36
C LYS A 19 -10.22 -3.13 -2.75
N SER A 20 -9.08 -3.63 -3.23
CA SER A 20 -8.91 -5.03 -3.59
C SER A 20 -9.07 -5.95 -2.38
N PHE A 21 -8.44 -5.62 -1.24
CA PHE A 21 -8.58 -6.38 0.00
C PHE A 21 -10.03 -6.48 0.46
N LYS A 22 -10.70 -5.34 0.63
CA LYS A 22 -12.09 -5.29 1.11
C LYS A 22 -13.04 -5.97 0.14
N GLY A 23 -12.85 -5.78 -1.17
CA GLY A 23 -13.68 -6.39 -2.21
C GLY A 23 -13.54 -7.91 -2.25
N TYR A 24 -12.29 -8.40 -2.34
CA TYR A 24 -11.99 -9.83 -2.43
C TYR A 24 -12.45 -10.57 -1.17
N THR A 25 -12.06 -10.08 0.01
CA THR A 25 -12.44 -10.72 1.28
C THR A 25 -13.94 -10.69 1.53
N SER A 26 -14.64 -9.59 1.17
CA SER A 26 -16.10 -9.53 1.23
C SER A 26 -16.73 -10.63 0.37
N ARG A 27 -16.23 -10.83 -0.85
CA ARG A 27 -16.75 -11.88 -1.75
C ARG A 27 -16.51 -13.27 -1.16
N ILE A 28 -15.26 -13.61 -0.85
CA ILE A 28 -14.89 -14.97 -0.42
C ILE A 28 -15.55 -15.32 0.91
N LEU A 29 -15.46 -14.44 1.92
CA LEU A 29 -16.04 -14.73 3.23
C LEU A 29 -17.57 -14.82 3.19
N ARG A 30 -18.25 -14.01 2.36
CA ARG A 30 -19.71 -14.14 2.20
C ARG A 30 -20.11 -15.38 1.38
N GLN A 31 -19.21 -15.98 0.62
CA GLN A 31 -19.43 -17.27 -0.05
C GLN A 31 -19.23 -18.43 0.92
N GLU A 32 -18.16 -18.39 1.70
CA GLU A 32 -17.79 -19.41 2.68
C GLU A 32 -18.73 -19.43 3.90
N PHE A 33 -19.21 -18.25 4.31
CA PHE A 33 -20.08 -18.07 5.47
C PHE A 33 -21.42 -17.41 5.07
N PRO A 34 -22.40 -18.19 4.57
CA PRO A 34 -23.68 -17.64 4.08
C PRO A 34 -24.45 -16.80 5.09
N TYR A 35 -24.31 -17.06 6.39
CA TYR A 35 -24.96 -16.26 7.44
C TYR A 35 -24.50 -14.80 7.47
N LEU A 36 -23.33 -14.47 6.89
CA LEU A 36 -22.88 -13.09 6.74
C LEU A 36 -23.72 -12.31 5.72
N LYS A 37 -24.37 -12.99 4.77
CA LYS A 37 -25.27 -12.33 3.81
C LYS A 37 -26.61 -11.96 4.44
N THR A 38 -27.09 -12.75 5.39
CA THR A 38 -28.38 -12.52 6.04
C THR A 38 -28.29 -11.49 7.16
N LYS A 39 -27.16 -11.43 7.88
CA LYS A 39 -26.96 -10.49 8.99
C LYS A 39 -26.54 -9.08 8.57
N MET A 40 -25.90 -8.92 7.41
CA MET A 40 -25.39 -7.61 6.99
C MET A 40 -25.36 -7.44 5.46
N PRO A 41 -25.71 -6.25 4.94
CA PRO A 41 -25.75 -5.99 3.50
C PRO A 41 -24.36 -6.01 2.85
N THR A 42 -23.33 -5.56 3.56
CA THR A 42 -21.92 -5.59 3.12
C THR A 42 -21.04 -6.08 4.28
N LEU A 43 -19.90 -6.72 3.99
CA LEU A 43 -18.98 -7.15 5.04
C LEU A 43 -18.19 -5.98 5.64
N TRP A 44 -17.81 -5.04 4.79
CA TRP A 44 -17.05 -3.85 5.18
C TRP A 44 -17.88 -2.59 4.95
N THR A 45 -17.62 -1.56 5.76
CA THR A 45 -18.06 -0.19 5.46
C THR A 45 -17.20 0.39 4.34
N ASN A 46 -17.56 1.55 3.79
CA ASN A 46 -16.73 2.20 2.75
C ASN A 46 -15.43 2.79 3.32
N SER A 47 -15.44 3.23 4.57
CA SER A 47 -14.31 3.89 5.24
C SER A 47 -13.15 2.94 5.57
N TYR A 48 -11.96 3.52 5.70
CA TYR A 48 -10.76 2.85 6.22
C TYR A 48 -9.84 3.90 6.86
N PHE A 49 -8.97 3.45 7.76
CA PHE A 49 -7.92 4.29 8.34
C PHE A 49 -6.57 3.86 7.77
N VAL A 50 -5.71 4.83 7.47
CA VAL A 50 -4.34 4.60 7.00
C VAL A 50 -3.40 5.57 7.71
N SER A 51 -2.26 5.06 8.15
CA SER A 51 -1.16 5.84 8.69
C SER A 51 0.14 5.24 8.17
N THR A 52 1.04 6.10 7.69
CA THR A 52 2.37 5.69 7.26
C THR A 52 3.24 5.42 8.48
N VAL A 53 3.94 4.28 8.49
CA VAL A 53 4.91 3.96 9.52
C VAL A 53 6.33 4.04 8.94
N GLY A 54 7.24 4.66 9.69
CA GLY A 54 8.64 4.83 9.29
C GLY A 54 8.90 6.09 8.46
N GLY A 55 10.03 6.72 8.75
CA GLY A 55 10.69 7.68 7.85
C GLY A 55 12.00 7.06 7.35
N ALA A 56 12.45 7.43 6.15
CA ALA A 56 13.79 7.04 5.71
C ALA A 56 14.81 7.61 6.70
N PRO A 57 15.75 6.80 7.24
CA PRO A 57 16.85 7.33 8.02
C PRO A 57 17.55 8.46 7.25
N LEU A 58 17.99 9.51 7.94
CA LEU A 58 18.66 10.65 7.32
C LEU A 58 19.87 10.19 6.47
N GLU A 59 20.56 9.13 6.93
CA GLU A 59 21.64 8.45 6.22
C GLU A 59 21.18 7.90 4.86
N THR A 60 20.01 7.25 4.80
CA THR A 60 19.43 6.71 3.56
C THR A 60 19.06 7.82 2.58
N VAL A 61 18.54 8.95 3.08
CA VAL A 61 18.24 10.13 2.25
C VAL A 61 19.53 10.74 1.70
N LYS A 62 20.58 10.86 2.53
CA LYS A 62 21.89 11.39 2.13
C LYS A 62 22.54 10.52 1.05
N GLN A 63 22.59 9.20 1.27
CA GLN A 63 23.11 8.23 0.30
C GLN A 63 22.33 8.29 -1.02
N TYR A 64 20.99 8.42 -0.96
CA TYR A 64 20.16 8.59 -2.15
C TYR A 64 20.56 9.84 -2.95
N ILE A 65 20.74 10.99 -2.28
CA ILE A 65 21.14 12.26 -2.93
C ILE A 65 22.56 12.17 -3.53
N GLU A 66 23.52 11.60 -2.81
CA GLU A 66 24.90 11.42 -3.30
C GLU A 66 24.97 10.51 -4.53
N ASN A 67 24.20 9.43 -4.53
CA ASN A 67 24.13 8.49 -5.65
C ASN A 67 23.42 9.09 -6.89
N GLN A 68 22.46 9.99 -6.71
CA GLN A 68 21.84 10.71 -7.83
C GLN A 68 22.85 11.62 -8.57
N LYS A 69 23.67 12.38 -7.82
CA LYS A 69 24.71 13.25 -8.42
C LYS A 69 25.75 12.45 -9.20
N THR A 70 26.11 11.28 -8.70
CA THR A 70 27.10 10.40 -9.36
C THR A 70 26.54 9.80 -10.66
N SER A 71 25.27 9.38 -10.67
CA SER A 71 24.61 8.86 -11.88
C SER A 71 24.44 9.89 -13.00
N GLN A 72 24.13 11.14 -12.67
CA GLN A 72 24.00 12.21 -13.67
C GLN A 72 25.35 12.59 -14.27
N ARG A 73 26.39 12.70 -13.44
CA ARG A 73 27.74 13.11 -13.87
C ARG A 73 28.46 12.06 -14.71
N GLN A 74 28.10 10.78 -14.59
CA GLN A 74 28.61 9.72 -15.47
C GLN A 74 27.95 9.73 -16.86
N LYS A 75 26.65 10.07 -16.94
CA LYS A 75 25.96 10.23 -18.23
C LYS A 75 26.53 11.37 -19.07
N ASP A 76 26.89 12.49 -18.44
CA ASP A 76 27.46 13.66 -19.14
C ASP A 76 28.89 13.44 -19.67
N LYS A 77 29.60 12.40 -19.23
CA LYS A 77 30.97 12.07 -19.69
C LYS A 77 31.02 11.03 -20.81
N MET A 78 29.90 10.37 -21.10
CA MET A 78 29.78 9.30 -22.08
C MET A 78 29.04 9.73 -23.36
N GLY A 79 28.55 10.98 -23.43
CA GLY A 79 28.06 11.63 -24.64
C GLY A 79 29.07 12.66 -25.14
#